data_AF-A0A4Q7TCK6-F1
#
_entry.id   AF-A0A4Q7TCK6-F1
#
_cell.length_a   1.000
_cell.length_b   1.000
_cell.length_c   1.000
_cell.angle_alpha   90.00
_cell.angle_beta   90.00
_cell.angle_gamma   90.00
#
_symmetry.space_group_name_H-M   'P 1'
#
loop_
_entity.id
_entity.type
_entity.pdbx_description
1 polymer ?
#
loop_
_entity_poly.entity_id
_entity_poly.type
_entity_poly.pdbx_seq_one_letter_code
_entity_poly.pdbx_strand_id
1 'polypeptide(L)'
;MLGISDRPNAPRYRTIMADPRIIDVELDETSLGWRSPDVEQERRIAIFDLIEGNHFAPQRAYPDGYAGPFKIKLQSEEGRLGIHIHREDDTHLETLVLALGRFRRPIRDYFAICDSYYQAIRQSTPAQIETVDMARRGIHNEAAELLKERLDGKIEVDFDTARRLFTLICVLHIRN
;
A
#
# COMPACT_ATOMS: atom_id res chain seq x y z
N MET A 1 24.37 -63.12 -6.28
CA MET A 1 24.33 -61.88 -7.08
C MET A 1 22.95 -61.26 -6.89
N LEU A 2 22.80 -60.46 -5.83
CA LEU A 2 21.54 -59.87 -5.39
C LEU A 2 21.86 -58.46 -4.88
N GLY A 3 21.18 -57.45 -5.40
CA GLY A 3 21.27 -56.08 -4.88
C GLY A 3 21.04 -55.00 -5.93
N ILE A 4 19.85 -54.93 -6.53
CA ILE A 4 19.35 -53.68 -7.10
C ILE A 4 18.37 -53.13 -6.05
N SER A 5 18.84 -52.14 -5.29
CA SER A 5 18.06 -51.40 -4.31
C SER A 5 17.36 -50.25 -5.02
N ASP A 6 16.13 -50.46 -5.47
CA ASP A 6 15.21 -49.36 -5.82
C ASP A 6 14.84 -48.61 -4.54
N ARG A 7 15.42 -47.42 -4.35
CA ARG A 7 14.91 -46.45 -3.38
C ARG A 7 13.93 -45.52 -4.10
N PRO A 8 12.69 -45.37 -3.61
CA PRO A 8 11.78 -44.39 -4.18
C PRO A 8 12.33 -42.98 -3.93
N ASN A 9 12.37 -42.19 -5.00
CA ASN A 9 12.75 -40.78 -4.99
C ASN A 9 11.76 -40.02 -4.09
N ALA A 10 12.18 -39.61 -2.89
CA ALA A 10 11.37 -38.80 -2.01
C ALA A 10 11.05 -37.45 -2.68
N PRO A 11 9.80 -36.94 -2.58
CA PRO A 11 9.47 -35.65 -3.15
C PRO A 11 10.35 -34.59 -2.49
N ARG A 12 11.13 -33.88 -3.30
CA ARG A 12 11.86 -32.69 -2.87
C ARG A 12 10.80 -31.67 -2.45
N TYR A 13 10.61 -31.50 -1.14
CA TYR A 13 9.92 -30.34 -0.61
C TYR A 13 10.70 -29.12 -1.10
N ARG A 14 10.17 -28.46 -2.13
CA ARG A 14 10.67 -27.18 -2.58
C ARG A 14 10.34 -26.23 -1.43
N THR A 15 11.32 -25.88 -0.61
CA THR A 15 11.19 -24.83 0.38
C THR A 15 10.78 -23.58 -0.38
N ILE A 16 9.50 -23.23 -0.34
CA ILE A 16 9.01 -21.97 -0.90
C ILE A 16 9.63 -20.91 0.01
N MET A 17 10.65 -20.22 -0.49
CA MET A 17 11.20 -19.07 0.21
C MET A 17 10.12 -17.99 0.23
N ALA A 18 9.93 -17.35 1.39
CA ALA A 18 9.00 -16.23 1.50
C ALA A 18 9.40 -15.11 0.52
N ASP A 19 8.40 -14.51 -0.14
CA ASP A 19 8.55 -13.34 -1.01
C ASP A 19 7.57 -12.24 -0.57
N PRO A 20 7.77 -11.65 0.63
CA PRO A 20 6.79 -10.78 1.26
C PRO A 20 6.78 -9.38 0.62
N ARG A 21 6.20 -9.28 -0.56
CA ARG A 21 6.08 -8.04 -1.32
C ARG A 21 4.79 -7.98 -2.14
N ILE A 22 4.35 -6.76 -2.42
CA ILE A 22 3.29 -6.44 -3.36
C ILE A 22 3.84 -6.45 -4.78
N ILE A 23 3.11 -7.07 -5.71
CA ILE A 23 3.42 -7.11 -7.16
C ILE A 23 2.35 -6.46 -8.03
N ASP A 24 1.17 -6.19 -7.47
CA ASP A 24 0.10 -5.50 -8.17
C ASP A 24 -0.80 -4.76 -7.19
N VAL A 25 -1.35 -3.63 -7.64
CA VAL A 25 -2.21 -2.76 -6.82
C VAL A 25 -3.39 -2.27 -7.65
N GLU A 26 -4.58 -2.69 -7.24
CA GLU A 26 -5.85 -2.15 -7.73
C GLU A 26 -6.42 -1.15 -6.71
N LEU A 27 -7.00 -0.05 -7.19
CA LEU A 27 -7.79 0.86 -6.37
C LEU A 27 -9.27 0.71 -6.79
N ASP A 28 -10.18 0.62 -5.83
CA ASP A 28 -11.61 0.66 -6.14
C ASP A 28 -12.00 2.09 -6.56
N GLU A 29 -12.24 2.26 -7.85
CA GLU A 29 -12.49 3.54 -8.48
C GLU A 29 -13.98 3.90 -8.59
N THR A 30 -14.86 3.14 -7.95
CA THR A 30 -16.32 3.32 -8.06
C THR A 30 -16.84 4.65 -7.48
N SER A 31 -16.01 5.41 -6.78
CA SER A 31 -16.30 6.76 -6.24
C SER A 31 -15.42 7.87 -6.85
N LEU A 32 -14.73 7.62 -7.97
CA LEU A 32 -13.88 8.63 -8.60
C LEU A 32 -14.70 9.70 -9.31
N GLY A 33 -14.86 10.82 -8.64
CA GLY A 33 -14.99 12.04 -9.41
C GLY A 33 -13.64 12.58 -9.92
N TRP A 34 -13.68 13.73 -10.61
CA TRP A 34 -12.54 14.39 -11.24
C TRP A 34 -11.33 14.55 -10.30
N ARG A 35 -10.21 13.92 -10.68
CA ARG A 35 -8.88 14.09 -10.08
C ARG A 35 -8.07 15.07 -10.94
N SER A 36 -7.28 15.94 -10.30
CA SER A 36 -6.34 16.78 -11.04
C SER A 36 -5.24 15.94 -11.68
N PRO A 37 -4.59 16.42 -12.76
CA PRO A 37 -3.45 15.74 -13.37
C PRO A 37 -2.33 15.41 -12.37
N ASP A 38 -2.07 16.26 -11.37
CA ASP A 38 -0.98 16.00 -10.42
C ASP A 38 -1.36 14.95 -9.37
N VAL A 39 -2.63 14.85 -8.97
CA VAL A 39 -3.11 13.72 -8.15
C VAL A 39 -2.90 12.39 -8.90
N GLU A 40 -3.23 12.37 -10.19
CA GLU A 40 -3.05 11.17 -11.01
C GLU A 40 -1.56 10.86 -11.25
N GLN A 41 -0.72 11.88 -11.31
CA GLN A 41 0.74 11.71 -11.33
C GLN A 41 1.26 11.13 -10.01
N GLU A 42 0.85 11.67 -8.86
CA GLU A 42 1.22 11.15 -7.54
C GLU A 42 0.78 9.71 -7.35
N ARG A 43 -0.43 9.35 -7.80
CA ARG A 43 -0.93 7.97 -7.81
C ARG A 43 -0.01 7.04 -8.59
N ARG A 44 0.32 7.41 -9.84
CA ARG A 44 1.17 6.59 -10.71
C ARG A 44 2.57 6.41 -10.12
N ILE A 45 3.16 7.47 -9.55
CA ILE A 45 4.45 7.39 -8.87
C ILE A 45 4.36 6.46 -7.65
N ALA A 46 3.34 6.63 -6.80
CA ALA A 46 3.18 5.82 -5.60
C ALA A 46 3.00 4.33 -5.92
N ILE A 47 2.23 3.98 -6.96
CA ILE A 47 2.09 2.59 -7.42
C ILE A 47 3.43 2.09 -7.96
N PHE A 48 4.09 2.83 -8.85
CA PHE A 48 5.36 2.44 -9.44
C PHE A 48 6.42 2.16 -8.37
N ASP A 49 6.64 3.10 -7.46
CA ASP A 49 7.63 2.96 -6.39
C ASP A 49 7.29 1.82 -5.43
N LEU A 50 6.00 1.54 -5.21
CA LEU A 50 5.54 0.45 -4.36
C LEU A 50 5.84 -0.91 -5.02
N ILE A 51 5.63 -1.05 -6.33
CA ILE A 51 5.98 -2.26 -7.07
C ILE A 51 7.50 -2.44 -7.19
N GLU A 52 8.25 -1.35 -7.32
CA GLU A 52 9.72 -1.40 -7.42
C GLU A 52 10.37 -1.85 -6.10
N GLY A 53 9.87 -1.37 -4.95
CA GLY A 53 10.44 -1.69 -3.65
C GLY A 53 9.43 -1.57 -2.51
N ASN A 54 9.10 -2.70 -1.90
CA ASN A 54 8.25 -2.75 -0.72
C ASN A 54 8.56 -3.96 0.16
N HIS A 55 8.17 -3.86 1.43
CA HIS A 55 8.05 -4.97 2.35
C HIS A 55 6.60 -5.08 2.80
N PHE A 56 5.97 -6.22 2.52
CA PHE A 56 4.58 -6.49 2.86
C PHE A 56 4.44 -7.94 3.31
N ALA A 57 4.47 -8.15 4.63
CA ALA A 57 4.44 -9.47 5.25
C ALA A 57 3.18 -9.63 6.13
N PRO A 58 2.07 -10.16 5.57
CA PRO A 58 0.93 -10.60 6.38
C PRO A 58 1.38 -11.58 7.47
N GLN A 59 0.97 -11.33 8.71
CA GLN A 59 1.38 -12.12 9.88
C GLN A 59 0.56 -13.39 10.05
N ARG A 60 -0.54 -13.50 9.31
CA ARG A 60 -1.36 -14.71 9.23
C ARG A 60 -0.72 -15.72 8.29
N ALA A 61 -0.58 -16.97 8.74
CA ALA A 61 -0.18 -18.06 7.87
C ALA A 61 -1.28 -18.39 6.85
N TYR A 62 -0.89 -18.52 5.58
CA TYR A 62 -1.76 -18.93 4.48
C TYR A 62 -1.53 -20.42 4.11
N PRO A 63 -2.52 -21.08 3.46
CA PRO A 63 -2.59 -22.53 3.25
C PRO A 63 -1.28 -23.30 3.09
N ASP A 64 -0.86 -23.72 1.92
CA ASP A 64 0.42 -24.34 1.53
C ASP A 64 1.74 -23.62 1.97
N GLY A 65 1.74 -22.82 3.04
CA GLY A 65 2.89 -22.02 3.46
C GLY A 65 3.14 -20.81 2.58
N TYR A 66 2.12 -20.38 1.81
CA TYR A 66 2.22 -19.22 0.94
C TYR A 66 2.61 -17.97 1.73
N ALA A 67 3.70 -17.34 1.30
CA ALA A 67 4.27 -16.16 1.96
C ALA A 67 4.63 -15.09 0.92
N GLY A 68 3.79 -14.96 -0.11
CA GLY A 68 3.91 -14.00 -1.19
C GLY A 68 4.53 -14.56 -2.48
N PRO A 69 4.63 -13.73 -3.53
CA PRO A 69 4.25 -12.31 -3.57
C PRO A 69 2.74 -12.09 -3.53
N PHE A 70 2.30 -10.85 -3.31
CA PHE A 70 0.88 -10.51 -3.11
C PHE A 70 0.39 -9.52 -4.15
N LYS A 71 -0.85 -9.70 -4.61
CA LYS A 71 -1.62 -8.63 -5.25
C LYS A 71 -2.57 -8.02 -4.22
N ILE A 72 -2.74 -6.70 -4.24
CA ILE A 72 -3.68 -6.03 -3.34
C ILE A 72 -4.73 -5.23 -4.09
N LYS A 73 -5.94 -5.19 -3.54
CA LYS A 73 -6.96 -4.21 -3.91
C LYS A 73 -7.29 -3.35 -2.69
N LEU A 74 -7.22 -2.04 -2.87
CA LEU A 74 -7.57 -1.05 -1.85
C LEU A 74 -8.95 -0.46 -2.15
N GLN A 75 -9.86 -0.56 -1.18
CA GLN A 75 -11.24 -0.10 -1.30
C GLN A 75 -11.59 0.81 -0.13
N SER A 76 -12.23 1.95 -0.38
CA SER A 76 -12.72 2.84 0.68
C SER A 76 -14.24 2.89 0.68
N GLU A 77 -14.85 2.52 1.81
CA GLU A 77 -16.31 2.53 1.99
C GLU A 77 -16.65 2.89 3.44
N GLU A 78 -17.61 3.80 3.65
CA GLU A 78 -18.14 4.20 4.97
C GLU A 78 -17.04 4.56 6.02
N GLY A 79 -15.97 5.21 5.58
CA GLY A 79 -14.85 5.60 6.46
C GLY A 79 -13.97 4.42 6.90
N ARG A 80 -13.96 3.34 6.14
CA ARG A 80 -13.10 2.17 6.32
C ARG A 80 -12.29 1.90 5.06
N LEU A 81 -11.08 1.38 5.23
CA LEU A 81 -10.24 0.86 4.17
C LEU A 81 -10.32 -0.67 4.18
N GLY A 82 -10.81 -1.27 3.11
CA GLY A 82 -10.63 -2.68 2.80
C GLY A 82 -9.32 -2.88 2.05
N ILE A 83 -8.46 -3.76 2.59
CA ILE A 83 -7.24 -4.25 1.94
C ILE A 83 -7.50 -5.70 1.59
N HIS A 84 -7.85 -5.97 0.33
CA HIS A 84 -8.04 -7.32 -0.18
C HIS A 84 -6.70 -7.86 -0.64
N ILE A 85 -6.27 -8.99 -0.10
CA ILE A 85 -4.98 -9.61 -0.37
C ILE A 85 -5.21 -10.87 -1.20
N HIS A 86 -4.51 -10.97 -2.31
CA HIS A 86 -4.57 -12.10 -3.23
C HIS A 86 -3.17 -12.66 -3.48
N ARG A 87 -3.14 -13.91 -3.94
CA ARG A 87 -1.96 -14.53 -4.53
C ARG A 87 -1.65 -13.94 -5.89
N GLU A 88 -0.47 -14.28 -6.41
CA GLU A 88 -0.08 -14.00 -7.80
C GLU A 88 -1.07 -14.57 -8.84
N ASP A 89 -1.70 -15.72 -8.54
CA ASP A 89 -2.70 -16.38 -9.40
C ASP A 89 -4.14 -15.85 -9.20
N ASP A 90 -4.29 -14.69 -8.55
CA ASP A 90 -5.57 -14.03 -8.23
C ASP A 90 -6.44 -14.76 -7.20
N THR A 91 -5.95 -15.85 -6.59
CA THR A 91 -6.66 -16.49 -5.47
C THR A 91 -6.75 -15.53 -4.29
N HIS A 92 -7.97 -15.22 -3.85
CA HIS A 92 -8.20 -14.41 -2.65
C HIS A 92 -7.72 -15.13 -1.40
N LEU A 93 -6.97 -14.42 -0.55
CA LEU A 93 -6.44 -14.93 0.71
C LEU A 93 -7.25 -14.41 1.89
N GLU A 94 -7.35 -13.09 2.02
CA GLU A 94 -8.17 -12.43 3.04
C GLU A 94 -8.45 -10.97 2.70
N THR A 95 -9.38 -10.37 3.44
CA THR A 95 -9.64 -8.93 3.41
C THR A 95 -9.50 -8.36 4.80
N LEU A 96 -8.57 -7.44 4.99
CA LEU A 96 -8.38 -6.70 6.22
C LEU A 96 -9.12 -5.37 6.15
N VAL A 97 -9.89 -5.06 7.20
CA VAL A 97 -10.65 -3.80 7.27
C VAL A 97 -10.07 -2.90 8.36
N LEU A 98 -9.62 -1.72 7.96
CA LEU A 98 -9.11 -0.70 8.86
C LEU A 98 -10.10 0.45 8.99
N ALA A 99 -10.53 0.77 10.20
CA ALA A 99 -11.28 1.99 10.46
C ALA A 99 -10.38 3.23 10.25
N LEU A 100 -10.82 4.17 9.42
CA LEU A 100 -10.02 5.35 9.04
C LEU A 100 -10.22 6.56 9.95
N GLY A 101 -10.93 6.40 11.07
CA GLY A 101 -11.22 7.50 12.01
C GLY A 101 -9.98 8.29 12.45
N ARG A 102 -8.84 7.60 12.68
CA ARG A 102 -7.55 8.24 13.04
C ARG A 102 -6.84 8.92 11.87
N PHE A 103 -7.17 8.56 10.63
CA PHE A 103 -6.57 9.14 9.43
C PHE A 103 -7.33 10.36 8.91
N ARG A 104 -8.54 10.64 9.43
CA ARG A 104 -9.36 11.79 9.00
C ARG A 104 -8.60 13.11 9.03
N ARG A 105 -7.85 13.37 10.11
CA ARG A 105 -7.06 14.61 10.23
C ARG A 105 -5.87 14.64 9.26
N PRO A 106 -4.98 13.63 9.23
CA PRO A 106 -3.90 13.59 8.24
C PRO A 106 -4.37 13.73 6.79
N ILE A 107 -5.46 13.05 6.42
CA ILE A 107 -6.05 13.13 5.07
C ILE A 107 -6.53 14.56 4.77
N ARG A 108 -7.28 15.17 5.70
CA ARG A 108 -7.75 16.56 5.55
C ARG A 108 -6.59 17.54 5.46
N ASP A 109 -5.59 17.40 6.33
CA ASP A 109 -4.44 18.31 6.39
C ASP A 109 -3.60 18.19 5.10
N TYR A 110 -3.46 16.98 4.53
CA TYR A 110 -2.86 16.76 3.21
C TYR A 110 -3.62 17.51 2.11
N PHE A 111 -4.95 17.38 2.05
CA PHE A 111 -5.75 18.10 1.04
C PHE A 111 -5.66 19.62 1.18
N ALA A 112 -5.67 20.15 2.41
CA ALA A 112 -5.50 21.58 2.64
C ALA A 112 -4.15 22.12 2.16
N ILE A 113 -3.08 21.33 2.31
CA ILE A 113 -1.75 21.67 1.78
C ILE A 113 -1.75 21.64 0.24
N CYS A 114 -2.34 20.62 -0.38
CA CYS A 114 -2.44 20.53 -1.84
C CYS A 114 -3.24 21.72 -2.41
N ASP A 115 -4.37 22.08 -1.82
CA ASP A 115 -5.18 23.22 -2.27
C ASP A 115 -4.43 24.55 -2.14
N SER A 116 -3.74 24.75 -1.00
CA SER A 116 -2.91 25.94 -0.77
C SER A 116 -1.77 26.03 -1.78
N TYR A 117 -1.12 24.90 -2.09
CA TYR A 117 -0.08 24.79 -3.11
C TYR A 117 -0.61 25.21 -4.47
N TYR A 118 -1.72 24.63 -4.93
CA TYR A 118 -2.28 24.93 -6.25
C TYR A 118 -2.69 26.39 -6.42
N GLN A 119 -3.31 26.98 -5.39
CA GLN A 119 -3.71 28.39 -5.44
C GLN A 119 -2.49 29.32 -5.50
N ALA A 120 -1.41 28.95 -4.81
CA ALA A 120 -0.23 29.79 -4.66
C ALA A 120 0.83 29.57 -5.74
N ILE A 121 0.87 28.42 -6.45
CA ILE A 121 2.01 28.02 -7.28
C ILE A 121 2.35 29.01 -8.40
N ARG A 122 1.35 29.71 -8.95
CA ARG A 122 1.56 30.71 -10.01
C ARG A 122 2.26 31.98 -9.51
N GLN A 123 2.33 32.18 -8.20
CA GLN A 123 2.84 33.39 -7.55
C GLN A 123 3.89 33.08 -6.47
N SER A 124 4.19 31.81 -6.22
CA SER A 124 5.10 31.38 -5.15
C SER A 124 6.56 31.43 -5.59
N THR A 125 7.41 31.86 -4.66
CA THR A 125 8.87 31.74 -4.83
C THR A 125 9.32 30.28 -4.62
N PRO A 126 10.49 29.87 -5.13
CA PRO A 126 11.04 28.53 -4.91
C PRO A 126 11.13 28.13 -3.42
N ALA A 127 11.48 29.08 -2.54
CA ALA A 127 11.57 28.83 -1.10
C ALA A 127 10.20 28.54 -0.46
N GLN A 128 9.13 29.18 -0.95
CA GLN A 128 7.77 28.91 -0.49
C GLN A 128 7.29 27.53 -0.97
N ILE A 129 7.61 27.17 -2.21
CA ILE A 129 7.32 25.84 -2.76
C ILE A 129 8.02 24.76 -1.92
N GLU A 130 9.30 24.93 -1.60
CA GLU A 130 10.05 24.01 -0.77
C GLU A 130 9.45 23.87 0.64
N THR A 131 9.02 24.97 1.25
CA THR A 131 8.37 24.98 2.57
C THR A 131 7.07 24.16 2.55
N VAL A 132 6.26 24.33 1.51
CA VAL A 132 5.01 23.57 1.31
C VAL A 132 5.32 22.09 1.08
N ASP A 133 6.34 21.77 0.28
CA ASP A 133 6.78 20.40 0.05
C ASP A 133 7.27 19.71 1.32
N MET A 134 8.02 20.43 2.17
CA MET A 134 8.45 19.92 3.47
C MET A 134 7.24 19.61 4.37
N ALA A 135 6.26 20.52 4.43
CA ALA A 135 5.04 20.32 5.21
C ALA A 135 4.23 19.11 4.69
N ARG A 136 4.05 19.00 3.37
CA ARG A 136 3.43 17.83 2.72
C ARG A 136 4.16 16.54 3.10
N ARG A 137 5.50 16.52 3.00
CA ARG A 137 6.30 15.34 3.39
C ARG A 137 6.12 14.99 4.86
N GLY A 138 6.04 15.98 5.74
CA GLY A 138 5.78 15.80 7.18
C GLY A 138 4.46 15.06 7.44
N ILE A 139 3.37 15.49 6.80
CA ILE A 139 2.06 14.82 6.93
C ILE A 139 2.13 13.36 6.50
N HIS A 140 2.74 13.08 5.34
CA HIS A 140 2.90 11.69 4.88
C HIS A 140 3.76 10.85 5.82
N ASN A 141 4.81 11.43 6.43
CA ASN A 141 5.66 10.72 7.37
C ASN A 141 4.90 10.34 8.65
N GLU A 142 4.19 11.30 9.25
CA GLU A 142 3.38 11.04 10.45
C GLU A 142 2.28 10.01 10.18
N ALA A 143 1.63 10.11 9.02
CA ALA A 143 0.59 9.17 8.62
C ALA A 143 1.14 7.77 8.29
N ALA A 144 2.37 7.67 7.78
CA ALA A 144 3.04 6.40 7.53
C ALA A 144 3.34 5.65 8.84
N GLU A 145 3.84 6.34 9.87
CA GLU A 145 4.03 5.72 11.18
C GLU A 145 2.69 5.28 11.79
N LEU A 146 1.66 6.14 11.71
CA LEU A 146 0.32 5.76 12.14
C LEU A 146 -0.19 4.53 11.38
N LEU A 147 0.04 4.42 10.07
CA LEU A 147 -0.38 3.26 9.29
C LEU A 147 0.35 1.99 9.72
N LYS A 148 1.67 2.06 9.96
CA LYS A 148 2.45 0.95 10.53
C LYS A 148 1.87 0.49 11.86
N GLU A 149 1.62 1.40 12.80
CA GLU A 149 1.01 1.06 14.09
C GLU A 149 -0.37 0.41 13.94
N ARG A 150 -1.16 0.83 12.95
CA ARG A 150 -2.50 0.25 12.70
C ARG A 150 -2.42 -1.12 12.03
N LEU A 151 -1.39 -1.37 11.23
CA LEU A 151 -1.12 -2.65 10.58
C LEU A 151 -0.37 -3.64 11.46
N ASP A 152 0.28 -3.16 12.53
CA ASP A 152 1.00 -4.01 13.48
C ASP A 152 0.13 -5.19 13.96
N GLY A 153 0.78 -6.35 14.03
CA GLY A 153 0.17 -7.66 14.27
C GLY A 153 -0.73 -8.21 13.15
N LYS A 154 -0.90 -7.49 12.03
CA LYS A 154 -1.69 -7.94 10.85
C LYS A 154 -0.81 -8.05 9.62
N ILE A 155 -0.09 -6.98 9.29
CA ILE A 155 0.84 -6.91 8.17
C ILE A 155 2.05 -6.12 8.64
N GLU A 156 3.22 -6.75 8.62
CA GLU A 156 4.48 -6.03 8.80
C GLU A 156 4.81 -5.32 7.49
N VAL A 157 5.07 -4.01 7.60
CA VAL A 157 5.45 -3.16 6.48
C VAL A 157 6.57 -2.23 6.90
N ASP A 158 7.47 -1.94 5.97
CA ASP A 158 8.47 -0.89 6.17
C ASP A 158 7.85 0.52 6.06
N PHE A 159 8.63 1.53 6.42
CA PHE A 159 8.19 2.93 6.40
C PHE A 159 7.82 3.43 5.00
N ASP A 160 8.62 3.09 4.00
CA ASP A 160 8.40 3.58 2.64
C ASP A 160 7.15 2.93 2.01
N THR A 161 6.91 1.65 2.28
CA THR A 161 5.68 0.92 1.94
C THR A 161 4.48 1.59 2.58
N ALA A 162 4.53 1.87 3.89
CA ALA A 162 3.44 2.54 4.59
C ALA A 162 3.18 3.94 4.05
N ARG A 163 4.23 4.70 3.73
CA ARG A 163 4.13 6.04 3.14
C ARG A 163 3.45 6.01 1.78
N ARG A 164 3.81 5.06 0.90
CA ARG A 164 3.19 4.87 -0.43
C ARG A 164 1.75 4.40 -0.32
N LEU A 165 1.46 3.45 0.56
CA LEU A 165 0.09 3.01 0.85
C LEU A 165 -0.77 4.19 1.35
N PHE A 166 -0.24 5.04 2.23
CA PHE A 166 -0.96 6.23 2.68
C PHE A 166 -1.26 7.21 1.54
N THR A 167 -0.34 7.43 0.60
CA THR A 167 -0.61 8.22 -0.61
C THR A 167 -1.80 7.65 -1.39
N LEU A 168 -1.85 6.33 -1.58
CA LEU A 168 -2.97 5.67 -2.27
C LEU A 168 -4.29 5.76 -1.47
N ILE A 169 -4.22 5.72 -0.14
CA ILE A 169 -5.38 5.96 0.74
C ILE A 169 -5.91 7.38 0.55
N CYS A 170 -5.04 8.41 0.51
CA CYS A 170 -5.46 9.78 0.21
C CYS A 170 -6.14 9.86 -1.17
N VAL A 171 -5.58 9.21 -2.18
CA VAL A 171 -6.12 9.16 -3.54
C VAL A 171 -7.53 8.53 -3.59
N LEU A 172 -7.82 7.54 -2.75
CA LEU A 172 -9.16 6.96 -2.57
C LEU A 172 -10.16 7.92 -1.88
N HIS A 173 -9.69 8.93 -1.16
CA HIS A 173 -10.53 9.85 -0.36
C HIS A 173 -10.80 11.20 -1.02
N ILE A 174 -10.32 11.42 -2.25
CA ILE A 174 -10.38 12.74 -2.90
C ILE A 174 -11.80 13.27 -3.14
N ARG A 175 -12.86 12.46 -2.98
CA ARG A 175 -14.26 12.88 -3.19
C ARG A 175 -15.33 12.21 -2.32
N ASN A 176 -14.96 11.71 -1.14
CA ASN A 176 -15.95 11.25 -0.15
C ASN A 176 -16.31 12.36 0.85
#